data_AF-A0A089VRM8-F1
#
_entry.id   AF-A0A089VRM8-F1
#
_cell.length_a   1.000
_cell.length_b   1.000
_cell.length_c   1.000
_cell.angle_alpha   90.00
_cell.angle_beta   90.00
_cell.angle_gamma   90.00
#
_symmetry.space_group_name_H-M   'P 1'
#
loop_
_entity.id
_entity.type
_entity.pdbx_description
1 polymer ?
#
loop_
_entity_poly.entity_id
_entity_poly.type
_entity_poly.pdbx_seq_one_letter_code
_entity_poly.pdbx_strand_id
1 'polypeptide(L)'
;EHILDKYQEFSGAKLWDAKHENLKNEIDRVKKENDDMRIELRHLNGEDIGSLQYPDLIRLEEALDIGIARVNDRKMEIYTMHKNNTSMLEEEEKQLTYMLNKQENEMMDGGVRHVPQERDFHYQIPYGYRLQPMQPNLQERI
;
A
#
# COMPACT_ATOMS: atom_id res chain seq x y z
N GLU A 1 39.51 7.83 -13.37
CA GLU A 1 39.49 6.35 -13.32
C GLU A 1 40.23 5.69 -14.50
N HIS A 2 40.13 6.15 -15.74
CA HIS A 2 40.76 5.50 -16.91
C HIS A 2 42.30 5.45 -16.99
N ILE A 3 43.04 6.23 -16.21
CA ILE A 3 44.52 6.29 -16.32
C ILE A 3 45.19 5.05 -15.73
N LEU A 4 44.70 4.54 -14.60
CA LEU A 4 45.26 3.35 -13.95
C LEU A 4 44.97 2.08 -14.76
N ASP A 5 43.75 1.96 -15.30
CA ASP A 5 43.39 0.87 -16.20
C ASP A 5 44.26 0.87 -17.47
N LYS A 6 44.42 2.03 -18.13
CA LYS A 6 45.32 2.16 -19.30
C LYS A 6 46.77 1.85 -18.93
N TYR A 7 47.25 2.32 -17.78
CA TYR A 7 48.61 2.05 -17.34
C TYR A 7 48.83 0.56 -17.10
N GLN A 8 47.89 -0.16 -16.47
CA GLN A 8 47.97 -1.61 -16.31
C GLN A 8 47.96 -2.34 -17.67
N GLU A 9 47.14 -1.90 -18.63
CA GLU A 9 47.09 -2.45 -19.99
C GLU A 9 48.40 -2.27 -20.78
N PHE A 10 49.00 -1.07 -20.73
CA PHE A 10 50.23 -0.77 -21.47
C PHE A 10 51.51 -1.24 -20.77
N SER A 11 51.55 -1.20 -19.43
CA SER A 11 52.76 -1.56 -18.67
C SER A 11 52.83 -3.05 -18.31
N GLY A 12 51.71 -3.77 -18.36
CA GLY A 12 51.61 -5.16 -17.91
C GLY A 12 51.77 -5.34 -16.39
N ALA A 13 51.94 -4.24 -15.63
CA ALA A 13 52.05 -4.29 -14.18
C ALA A 13 50.69 -4.61 -13.56
N LYS A 14 50.63 -5.65 -12.71
CA LYS A 14 49.40 -5.98 -11.98
C LYS A 14 49.22 -5.02 -10.80
N LEU A 15 48.40 -3.97 -11.00
CA LEU A 15 48.08 -3.01 -9.93
C LEU A 15 46.93 -3.49 -9.05
N TRP A 16 45.95 -4.19 -9.63
CA TRP A 16 44.78 -4.65 -8.90
C TRP A 16 45.07 -5.95 -8.13
N ASP A 17 44.67 -5.99 -6.86
CA ASP A 17 44.62 -7.24 -6.11
C ASP A 17 43.38 -8.07 -6.51
N ALA A 18 43.33 -9.32 -6.07
CA ALA A 18 42.23 -10.22 -6.41
C ALA A 18 40.85 -9.69 -5.94
N LYS A 19 40.80 -8.88 -4.87
CA LYS A 19 39.55 -8.32 -4.37
C LYS A 19 39.02 -7.22 -5.30
N HIS A 20 39.91 -6.33 -5.77
CA HIS A 20 39.56 -5.28 -6.72
C HIS A 20 39.17 -5.87 -8.09
N GLU A 21 39.89 -6.89 -8.57
CA GLU A 21 39.51 -7.60 -9.81
C GLU A 21 38.12 -8.24 -9.69
N ASN A 22 37.84 -8.93 -8.58
CA ASN A 22 36.52 -9.52 -8.33
C ASN A 22 35.42 -8.47 -8.24
N LEU A 23 35.66 -7.35 -7.56
CA LEU A 23 34.67 -6.27 -7.45
C LEU A 23 34.39 -5.62 -8.81
N LYS A 24 35.41 -5.41 -9.65
CA LYS A 24 35.22 -4.91 -11.01
C LYS A 24 34.34 -5.85 -11.84
N ASN A 25 34.64 -7.16 -11.79
CA ASN A 25 33.85 -8.18 -12.47
C ASN A 25 32.38 -8.22 -11.98
N GLU A 26 32.18 -8.05 -10.67
CA GLU A 26 30.84 -7.97 -10.07
C GLU A 26 30.06 -6.76 -10.61
N ILE A 27 30.70 -5.58 -10.61
CA ILE A 27 30.11 -4.35 -11.13
C ILE A 27 29.75 -4.50 -12.61
N ASP A 28 30.65 -5.06 -13.42
CA ASP A 28 30.41 -5.24 -14.85
C ASP A 28 29.27 -6.25 -15.11
N ARG A 29 29.16 -7.30 -14.29
CA ARG A 29 28.03 -8.23 -14.36
C ARG A 29 26.71 -7.54 -14.01
N VAL A 30 26.67 -6.80 -12.91
CA VAL A 30 25.44 -6.09 -12.48
C VAL A 30 25.04 -5.01 -13.49
N LYS A 31 26.00 -4.30 -14.08
CA LYS A 31 25.72 -3.34 -15.17
C LYS A 31 25.08 -4.02 -16.36
N LYS A 32 25.63 -5.15 -16.80
CA LYS A 32 25.07 -5.92 -17.91
C LYS A 32 23.64 -6.37 -17.59
N GLU A 33 23.42 -6.94 -16.40
CA GLU A 33 22.09 -7.36 -15.96
C GLU A 33 21.11 -6.17 -15.92
N ASN A 34 21.55 -5.00 -15.47
CA ASN A 34 20.74 -3.80 -15.48
C ASN A 34 20.37 -3.35 -16.90
N ASP A 35 21.32 -3.37 -17.82
CA ASP A 35 21.09 -3.03 -19.23
C ASP A 35 20.11 -4.03 -19.87
N ASP A 36 20.26 -5.34 -19.59
CA ASP A 36 19.36 -6.40 -20.05
C ASP A 36 17.92 -6.16 -19.52
N MET A 37 17.77 -5.84 -18.23
CA MET A 37 16.47 -5.51 -17.63
C MET A 37 15.84 -4.24 -18.25
N ARG A 38 16.64 -3.23 -18.58
CA ARG A 38 16.14 -2.01 -19.22
C ARG A 38 15.64 -2.29 -20.64
N ILE A 39 16.30 -3.20 -21.36
CA ILE A 39 15.83 -3.67 -22.66
C ILE A 39 14.48 -4.38 -22.50
N GLU A 40 14.36 -5.27 -21.52
CA GLU A 40 13.11 -5.99 -21.25
C GLU A 40 11.94 -5.04 -20.91
N LEU A 41 12.18 -4.02 -20.09
CA LEU A 41 11.16 -3.01 -19.78
C LEU A 41 10.67 -2.24 -21.01
N ARG A 42 11.56 -1.95 -21.97
CA ARG A 42 11.16 -1.33 -23.24
C ARG A 42 10.26 -2.26 -24.05
N HIS A 43 10.61 -3.54 -24.14
CA HIS A 43 9.77 -4.53 -24.81
C HIS A 43 8.38 -4.65 -24.15
N LEU A 44 8.33 -4.71 -22.82
CA LEU A 44 7.07 -4.72 -22.07
C LEU A 44 6.23 -3.46 -22.31
N ASN A 45 6.87 -2.31 -22.54
CA ASN A 45 6.20 -1.06 -22.92
C ASN A 45 5.79 -0.99 -24.40
N GLY A 46 6.07 -2.01 -25.21
CA GLY A 46 5.76 -2.00 -26.65
C GLY A 46 6.81 -1.29 -27.51
N GLU A 47 7.99 -0.98 -26.96
CA GLU A 47 9.11 -0.38 -27.68
C GLU A 47 10.06 -1.46 -28.23
N ASP A 48 10.82 -1.15 -29.29
CA ASP A 48 11.85 -2.03 -29.89
C ASP A 48 11.39 -3.45 -30.29
N ILE A 49 10.08 -3.67 -30.45
CA ILE A 49 9.46 -4.99 -30.73
C ILE A 49 10.01 -5.66 -31.99
N GLY A 50 10.37 -4.87 -33.01
CA GLY A 50 10.95 -5.39 -34.25
C GLY A 50 12.32 -6.06 -34.09
N SER A 51 12.98 -5.88 -32.93
CA SER A 51 14.25 -6.55 -32.60
C SER A 51 14.07 -7.98 -32.06
N LEU A 52 12.87 -8.31 -31.57
CA LEU A 52 12.57 -9.60 -30.98
C LEU A 52 12.35 -10.69 -32.04
N GLN A 53 12.81 -11.90 -31.73
CA GLN A 53 12.52 -13.08 -32.53
C GLN A 53 11.11 -13.61 -32.20
N TYR A 54 10.53 -14.36 -33.13
CA TYR A 54 9.17 -14.91 -32.97
C TYR A 54 8.94 -15.66 -31.64
N PRO A 55 9.85 -16.54 -31.16
CA PRO A 55 9.64 -17.20 -29.87
C PRO A 55 9.61 -16.23 -28.67
N ASP A 56 10.38 -15.15 -28.74
CA ASP A 56 10.43 -14.16 -27.66
C ASP A 56 9.21 -13.24 -27.70
N LEU A 57 8.64 -12.99 -28.87
CA LEU A 57 7.35 -12.31 -29.01
C LEU A 57 6.21 -13.11 -28.36
N ILE A 58 6.16 -14.43 -28.54
CA ILE A 58 5.17 -15.29 -27.87
C ILE A 58 5.30 -15.19 -26.35
N ARG A 59 6.53 -15.30 -25.83
CA ARG A 59 6.78 -15.20 -24.39
C ARG A 59 6.36 -13.84 -23.83
N LEU A 60 6.61 -12.76 -24.58
CA LEU A 60 6.21 -11.42 -24.21
C LEU A 60 4.69 -11.28 -24.17
N GLU A 61 3.99 -11.78 -25.20
CA GLU A 61 2.52 -11.80 -25.26
C GLU A 61 1.92 -12.56 -24.08
N GLU A 62 2.38 -13.78 -23.82
CA GLU A 62 1.93 -14.60 -22.69
C GLU A 62 2.16 -13.89 -21.34
N ALA A 63 3.33 -13.28 -21.16
CA ALA A 63 3.66 -12.55 -19.94
C ALA A 63 2.74 -11.32 -19.73
N LEU A 64 2.45 -10.58 -20.80
CA LEU A 64 1.55 -9.42 -20.77
C LEU A 64 0.12 -9.83 -20.49
N ASP A 65 -0.39 -10.89 -21.13
CA ASP A 65 -1.74 -11.40 -20.90
C ASP A 65 -1.93 -11.84 -19.45
N ILE A 66 -0.98 -12.60 -18.90
CA ILE A 66 -0.99 -13.00 -17.49
C ILE A 66 -0.94 -11.77 -16.57
N GLY A 67 -0.09 -10.79 -16.90
CA GLY A 67 0.03 -9.55 -16.14
C GLY A 67 -1.29 -8.75 -16.10
N ILE A 68 -1.93 -8.58 -17.26
CA ILE A 68 -3.21 -7.88 -17.40
C ILE A 68 -4.31 -8.59 -16.63
N ALA A 69 -4.40 -9.92 -16.76
CA ALA A 69 -5.37 -10.72 -16.01
C ALA A 69 -5.22 -10.51 -14.49
N ARG A 70 -3.99 -10.61 -13.96
CA ARG A 70 -3.71 -10.40 -12.54
C ARG A 70 -4.05 -8.99 -12.05
N VAL A 71 -3.75 -7.97 -12.85
CA VAL A 71 -4.10 -6.58 -12.52
C VAL A 71 -5.61 -6.39 -12.47
N ASN A 72 -6.34 -6.96 -13.43
CA ASN A 72 -7.80 -6.89 -13.47
C ASN A 72 -8.45 -7.62 -12.30
N ASP A 73 -7.97 -8.83 -11.97
CA ASP A 73 -8.43 -9.58 -10.80
C ASP A 73 -8.27 -8.76 -9.52
N ARG A 74 -7.08 -8.17 -9.33
CA ARG A 74 -6.80 -7.32 -8.16
C ARG A 74 -7.69 -6.07 -8.12
N LYS A 75 -7.90 -5.42 -9.27
CA LYS A 75 -8.81 -4.26 -9.37
C LYS A 75 -10.23 -4.64 -8.98
N MET A 76 -10.72 -5.79 -9.47
CA MET A 76 -12.06 -6.28 -9.18
C MET A 76 -12.23 -6.66 -7.71
N GLU A 77 -11.21 -7.27 -7.10
CA GLU A 77 -11.18 -7.57 -5.67
C GLU A 77 -11.32 -6.28 -4.83
N ILE A 78 -10.51 -5.26 -5.12
CA ILE A 78 -10.56 -3.97 -4.43
C ILE A 78 -11.93 -3.30 -4.61
N TYR A 79 -12.44 -3.28 -5.85
CA TYR A 79 -13.75 -2.72 -6.15
C TYR A 79 -14.87 -3.42 -5.36
N THR A 80 -14.86 -4.75 -5.33
CA THR A 80 -15.85 -5.55 -4.61
C THR A 80 -15.79 -5.29 -3.11
N MET A 81 -14.59 -5.23 -2.53
CA MET A 81 -14.39 -4.88 -1.13
C MET A 81 -14.94 -3.48 -0.82
N HIS A 82 -14.62 -2.48 -1.64
CA HIS A 82 -15.13 -1.12 -1.43
C HIS A 82 -16.65 -1.08 -1.54
N LYS A 83 -17.23 -1.71 -2.55
CA LYS A 83 -18.69 -1.78 -2.74
C LYS A 83 -19.39 -2.41 -1.53
N ASN A 84 -18.86 -3.50 -1.01
CA ASN A 84 -19.41 -4.17 0.16
C ASN A 84 -19.31 -3.28 1.41
N ASN A 85 -18.15 -2.65 1.64
CA ASN A 85 -17.95 -1.74 2.77
C ASN A 85 -18.93 -0.55 2.70
N THR A 86 -19.12 0.04 1.52
CA THR A 86 -20.10 1.12 1.33
C THR A 86 -21.51 0.66 1.65
N SER A 87 -21.93 -0.51 1.14
CA SER A 87 -23.25 -1.07 1.44
C SER A 87 -23.45 -1.34 2.93
N MET A 88 -22.43 -1.82 3.64
CA MET A 88 -22.49 -2.04 5.08
C MET A 88 -22.62 -0.72 5.86
N LEU A 89 -21.86 0.30 5.47
CA LEU A 89 -21.93 1.62 6.10
C LEU A 89 -23.28 2.30 5.88
N GLU A 90 -23.86 2.17 4.68
CA GLU A 90 -25.21 2.66 4.39
C GLU A 90 -26.27 1.95 5.24
N GLU A 91 -26.11 0.64 5.46
CA GLU A 91 -27.01 -0.12 6.33
C GLU A 91 -26.88 0.32 7.79
N GLU A 92 -25.66 0.47 8.31
CA GLU A 92 -25.41 0.97 9.66
C GLU A 92 -25.94 2.39 9.86
N GLU A 93 -25.73 3.30 8.91
CA GLU A 93 -26.28 4.67 8.94
C GLU A 93 -27.80 4.62 9.04
N LYS A 94 -28.47 3.81 8.22
CA LYS A 94 -29.91 3.64 8.26
C LYS A 94 -30.40 3.10 9.61
N GLN A 95 -29.70 2.14 10.20
CA GLN A 95 -30.04 1.60 11.53
C GLN A 95 -29.89 2.67 12.62
N LEU A 96 -28.80 3.43 12.60
CA LEU A 96 -28.56 4.50 13.57
C LEU A 96 -29.59 5.62 13.45
N THR A 97 -29.91 6.05 12.22
CA THR A 97 -30.95 7.05 11.94
C THR A 97 -32.32 6.57 12.41
N TYR A 98 -32.64 5.28 12.21
CA TYR A 98 -33.87 4.68 12.73
C TYR A 98 -33.92 4.71 14.28
N MET A 99 -32.84 4.33 14.95
CA MET A 99 -32.75 4.36 16.42
C MET A 99 -32.88 5.78 16.98
N LEU A 100 -32.22 6.75 16.34
CA LEU A 100 -32.29 8.16 16.72
C LEU A 100 -33.73 8.69 16.64
N ASN A 101 -34.40 8.47 15.50
CA ASN A 101 -35.79 8.89 15.30
C ASN A 101 -36.74 8.23 16.30
N LYS A 102 -36.52 6.95 16.63
CA LYS A 102 -37.31 6.24 17.65
C LYS A 102 -37.13 6.89 19.03
N GLN A 103 -35.90 7.19 19.43
CA GLN A 103 -35.60 7.84 20.70
C GLN A 103 -36.23 9.24 20.78
N GLU A 104 -36.15 10.04 19.70
CA GLU A 104 -36.78 11.37 19.64
C GLU A 104 -38.31 11.28 19.78
N ASN A 105 -38.94 10.33 19.08
CA ASN A 105 -40.39 10.12 19.19
C ASN A 105 -40.80 9.66 20.60
N GLU A 106 -40.03 8.77 21.24
CA GLU A 106 -40.28 8.35 22.63
C GLU A 106 -40.11 9.51 23.63
N MET A 107 -39.19 10.46 23.38
CA MET A 107 -39.04 11.68 24.16
C MET A 107 -40.19 12.67 23.97
N MET A 108 -40.77 12.74 22.77
CA MET A 108 -41.92 13.61 22.45
C MET A 108 -43.25 13.06 22.97
N ASP A 109 -43.44 11.73 22.97
CA ASP A 109 -44.66 11.06 23.44
C ASP A 109 -44.75 10.97 24.98
N GLY A 110 -43.62 11.09 25.70
CA GLY A 110 -43.57 11.20 27.17
C GLY A 110 -43.98 12.56 27.74
N GLY A 111 -44.40 13.52 26.90
CA GLY A 111 -44.63 14.92 27.25
C GLY A 111 -46.03 15.28 27.75
N VAL A 112 -46.54 14.64 28.82
CA VAL A 112 -47.71 15.16 29.56
C VAL A 112 -47.24 16.06 30.71
N ARG A 113 -47.24 17.37 30.43
CA ARG A 113 -47.40 18.53 31.35
C ARG A 113 -46.75 18.44 32.75
N HIS A 114 -45.66 19.20 32.94
CA HIS A 114 -45.50 19.95 34.18
C HIS A 114 -44.97 21.36 33.94
N VAL A 115 -45.72 22.31 34.48
CA VAL A 115 -45.51 23.75 34.51
C VAL A 115 -44.14 24.07 35.12
N PRO A 116 -43.37 25.07 34.62
CA PRO A 116 -42.10 25.41 35.24
C PRO A 116 -42.37 26.10 36.58
N GLN A 117 -42.15 25.38 37.68
CA GLN A 117 -42.05 25.98 39.00
C GLN A 117 -40.71 25.57 39.60
N GLU A 118 -39.84 26.57 39.71
CA GLU A 118 -38.54 26.58 40.37
C GLU A 118 -38.46 25.61 41.55
N ARG A 119 -37.78 24.46 41.37
CA ARG A 119 -37.12 23.73 42.47
C ARG A 119 -35.91 22.98 41.93
N ASP A 120 -34.80 23.14 42.62
CA ASP A 120 -33.52 22.48 42.41
C ASP A 120 -33.68 20.96 42.23
N PHE A 121 -33.39 20.45 41.02
CA PHE A 121 -33.22 19.01 40.79
C PHE A 121 -31.79 18.71 40.35
N HIS A 122 -31.06 18.13 41.29
CA HIS A 122 -29.77 17.48 41.15
C HIS A 122 -29.84 16.43 40.03
N TYR A 123 -29.15 16.65 38.91
CA TYR A 123 -28.90 15.61 37.91
C TYR A 123 -27.90 14.59 38.48
N GLN A 124 -28.39 13.50 39.05
CA GLN A 124 -27.56 12.30 39.21
C GLN A 124 -27.59 11.54 37.88
N ILE A 125 -26.53 11.70 37.09
CA ILE A 125 -26.17 10.81 35.99
C ILE A 125 -25.73 9.47 36.64
N PRO A 126 -26.48 8.36 36.50
CA PRO A 126 -25.96 7.05 36.87
C PRO A 126 -25.12 6.55 35.68
N TYR A 127 -23.95 5.98 35.97
CA TYR A 127 -22.99 5.40 35.02
C TYR A 127 -22.02 6.39 34.37
N GLY A 128 -21.05 6.87 35.19
CA GLY A 128 -19.81 7.42 34.69
C GLY A 128 -18.98 6.34 33.98
N TYR A 129 -18.74 6.53 32.69
CA TYR A 129 -17.71 5.80 31.95
C TYR A 129 -16.34 6.20 32.54
N ARG A 130 -15.74 5.32 33.36
CA ARG A 130 -14.33 5.44 33.71
C ARG A 130 -13.51 5.16 32.47
N LEU A 131 -12.97 6.21 31.86
CA LEU A 131 -11.79 6.07 31.00
C LEU A 131 -10.65 5.56 31.88
N GLN A 132 -10.29 4.28 31.75
CA GLN A 132 -9.04 3.80 32.31
C GLN A 132 -7.90 4.49 31.55
N PRO A 133 -6.92 5.10 32.24
CA PRO A 133 -5.72 5.58 31.58
C PRO A 133 -4.91 4.36 31.14
N MET A 134 -5.04 3.98 29.88
CA MET A 134 -4.03 3.13 29.23
C MET A 134 -2.88 4.03 28.83
N GLN A 135 -1.76 3.99 29.56
CA GLN A 135 -0.34 4.06 29.12
C GLN A 135 0.55 3.90 30.37
N PRO A 136 1.80 3.35 30.35
CA PRO A 136 2.70 3.18 29.18
C PRO A 136 3.47 1.83 29.14
N ASN A 137 3.63 1.21 27.97
CA ASN A 137 4.73 0.27 27.71
C ASN A 137 5.41 0.69 26.39
N LEU A 138 6.32 1.66 26.49
CA LEU A 138 7.34 1.97 25.50
C LEU A 138 8.68 1.88 26.23
N GLN A 139 9.18 0.65 26.39
CA GLN A 139 10.62 0.45 26.59
C GLN A 139 11.22 0.21 25.20
N GLU A 140 11.68 1.28 24.57
CA GLU A 140 12.79 1.19 23.63
C GLU A 140 14.02 0.73 24.42
N ARG A 141 14.57 -0.43 24.07
CA ARG A 141 15.96 -0.77 24.36
C ARG A 141 16.72 -0.66 23.06
N ILE A 142 17.71 0.23 23.08
CA ILE A 142 18.86 0.34 22.19
C ILE A 142 19.55 -1.02 22.07
#